data_AF-A0A359G0X3-F1
#
_entry.id   AF-A0A359G0X3-F1
#
_cell.length_a   1.000
_cell.length_b   1.000
_cell.length_c   1.000
_cell.angle_alpha   90.00
_cell.angle_beta   90.00
_cell.angle_gamma   90.00
#
_symmetry.space_group_name_H-M   'P 1'
#
loop_
_entity.id
_entity.type
_entity.pdbx_description
1 polymer ?
#
loop_
_entity_poly.entity_id
_entity_poly.type
_entity_poly.pdbx_seq_one_letter_code
_entity_poly.pdbx_strand_id
1 'polypeptide(L)' 'MKKFINDDFALEGRKAQKLYHDYAEKMPIVDFHCHLSPQLIAENHQFESLGQIWLEGDHYKWRAMRTNGVDEA' A
#
# COMPACT_ATOMS: atom_id res chain seq x y z
N MET A 1 17.26 10.44 17.20
CA MET A 1 16.03 10.52 16.37
C MET A 1 15.64 9.12 15.95
N LYS A 2 14.35 8.77 15.99
CA LYS A 2 13.87 7.53 15.36
C LYS A 2 14.00 7.67 13.83
N LYS A 3 14.19 6.56 13.12
CA LYS A 3 14.19 6.54 11.64
C LYS A 3 12.80 6.91 11.11
N PHE A 4 12.73 7.62 9.99
CA PHE A 4 11.48 7.84 9.27
C PHE A 4 10.94 6.49 8.78
N ILE A 5 9.66 6.21 9.08
CA ILE A 5 9.03 4.88 9.00
C ILE A 5 9.81 3.83 9.81
N ASN A 6 9.32 3.54 11.01
CA ASN A 6 9.86 2.54 11.95
C ASN A 6 8.71 1.69 12.52
N ASP A 7 9.00 0.74 13.40
CA ASP A 7 7.98 -0.17 13.96
C ASP A 7 6.85 0.57 14.69
N ASP A 8 7.12 1.76 15.26
CA ASP A 8 6.14 2.63 15.91
C ASP A 8 5.58 3.72 14.97
N PHE A 9 5.69 3.57 13.64
CA PHE A 9 5.23 4.59 12.70
C PHE A 9 3.73 4.86 12.86
N ALA A 10 3.37 6.15 12.96
CA ALA A 10 2.02 6.61 13.28
C ALA A 10 1.46 6.17 14.66
N LEU A 11 2.27 5.56 15.54
CA LEU A 11 1.86 5.13 16.88
C LEU A 11 2.35 6.10 17.95
N GLU A 12 1.46 6.99 18.40
CA GLU A 12 1.78 7.99 19.42
C GLU A 12 1.64 7.43 20.84
N GLY A 13 2.77 7.10 21.45
CA GLY A 13 2.88 6.72 22.85
C GLY A 13 2.57 5.25 23.15
N ARG A 14 2.82 4.84 24.41
CA ARG A 14 2.80 3.44 24.84
C ARG A 14 1.45 2.74 24.67
N LYS A 15 0.34 3.48 24.76
CA LYS A 15 -1.02 2.91 24.59
C LYS A 15 -1.28 2.52 23.14
N ALA A 16 -0.93 3.37 22.18
CA ALA A 16 -1.09 3.09 20.74
C ALA A 16 -0.23 1.89 20.32
N GLN A 17 1.04 1.89 20.74
CA GLN A 17 1.97 0.78 20.53
C GLN A 17 1.41 -0.55 21.05
N LYS A 18 0.92 -0.56 22.30
CA LYS A 18 0.35 -1.76 22.90
C LYS A 18 -0.87 -2.27 22.12
N LEU A 19 -1.81 -1.39 21.78
CA LEU A 19 -3.01 -1.80 21.04
C LEU A 19 -2.69 -2.37 19.66
N TYR A 20 -1.71 -1.79 18.97
CA TYR A 20 -1.30 -2.25 17.65
C TYR A 20 -0.50 -3.55 17.70
N HIS A 21 0.62 -3.59 18.44
CA HIS A 21 1.53 -4.74 18.45
C HIS A 21 1.00 -5.95 19.21
N ASP A 22 0.28 -5.73 20.33
CA ASP A 22 -0.22 -6.87 21.10
C ASP A 22 -1.44 -7.50 20.42
N TYR A 23 -2.25 -6.72 19.68
CA TYR A 23 -3.55 -7.15 19.15
C TYR A 23 -3.72 -6.91 17.65
N ALA A 24 -3.71 -5.66 17.17
CA ALA A 24 -4.19 -5.32 15.83
C ALA A 24 -3.35 -5.93 14.69
N GLU A 25 -2.02 -5.90 14.78
CA GLU A 25 -1.12 -6.36 13.69
C GLU A 25 -1.21 -7.87 13.40
N LYS A 26 -1.76 -8.65 14.34
CA LYS A 26 -1.91 -10.11 14.25
C LYS A 26 -3.26 -10.52 13.66
N MET A 27 -4.18 -9.58 13.50
CA MET A 27 -5.50 -9.87 12.97
C MET A 27 -5.42 -10.11 11.45
N PRO A 28 -6.24 -11.02 10.91
CA PRO A 28 -6.33 -11.19 9.46
C PRO A 28 -6.91 -9.94 8.80
N ILE A 29 -6.59 -9.75 7.53
CA ILE A 29 -7.19 -8.71 6.69
C ILE A 29 -8.55 -9.23 6.18
N VAL A 30 -9.60 -8.43 6.38
CA VAL A 30 -10.92 -8.66 5.80
C VAL A 30 -11.19 -7.53 4.81
N ASP A 31 -10.84 -7.76 3.55
CA ASP A 31 -10.97 -6.79 2.45
C ASP A 31 -12.27 -7.03 1.66
N PHE A 32 -13.40 -6.66 2.26
CA PHE A 32 -14.74 -6.95 1.72
C PHE A 32 -15.11 -6.13 0.48
N HIS A 33 -14.31 -5.11 0.14
CA HIS A 33 -14.53 -4.26 -1.02
C HIS A 33 -13.18 -3.81 -1.59
N CYS A 34 -12.81 -4.38 -2.73
CA CYS A 34 -11.63 -4.00 -3.49
C CYS A 34 -11.92 -3.98 -4.98
N HIS A 35 -10.95 -3.53 -5.77
CA HIS A 35 -10.99 -3.51 -7.23
C HIS A 35 -9.90 -4.39 -7.86
N LEU A 36 -9.41 -5.40 -7.13
CA LEU A 36 -8.45 -6.35 -7.65
C LEU A 36 -9.06 -7.15 -8.81
N SER A 37 -8.28 -7.40 -9.86
CA SER A 37 -8.72 -8.23 -10.99
C SER A 37 -8.86 -9.69 -10.56
N PRO A 38 -10.06 -10.30 -10.65
CA PRO A 38 -10.23 -11.72 -10.34
C PRO A 38 -9.41 -12.63 -11.25
N GLN A 39 -9.14 -12.21 -12.49
CA GLN A 39 -8.34 -12.95 -13.46
C GLN A 39 -6.88 -13.08 -12.99
N LEU A 40 -6.27 -11.99 -12.53
CA LEU A 40 -4.88 -12.02 -12.06
C LEU A 40 -4.72 -12.95 -10.84
N ILE A 41 -5.74 -13.01 -9.98
CA ILE A 41 -5.80 -13.94 -8.85
C ILE A 41 -5.90 -15.38 -9.36
N ALA A 42 -6.85 -15.65 -10.26
CA ALA A 42 -7.10 -16.99 -10.79
C ALA A 42 -5.90 -17.57 -11.56
N GLU A 43 -5.16 -16.72 -12.27
CA GLU A 43 -4.00 -17.10 -13.07
C GLU A 43 -2.69 -17.11 -12.27
N ASN A 44 -2.72 -16.70 -11.00
CA ASN A 44 -1.52 -16.46 -10.18
C ASN A 44 -0.50 -15.59 -10.94
N HIS A 45 -1.00 -14.48 -11.50
CA HIS A 45 -0.25 -13.63 -12.40
C HIS A 45 1.08 -13.17 -11.79
N GLN A 46 2.15 -13.27 -12.57
CA GLN A 46 3.49 -12.79 -12.20
C GLN A 46 3.78 -11.51 -13.00
N PHE A 47 3.90 -10.40 -12.29
CA PHE A 47 4.26 -9.12 -12.90
C PHE A 47 5.70 -9.15 -13.43
N GLU A 48 5.93 -8.56 -14.59
CA GLU A 48 7.21 -8.56 -15.30
C GLU A 48 8.21 -7.57 -14.68
N SER A 49 7.74 -6.52 -14.02
CA SER A 49 8.60 -5.50 -13.42
C SER A 49 7.91 -4.75 -12.27
N LEU A 50 8.73 -4.05 -11.48
CA LEU A 50 8.23 -3.15 -10.44
C LEU A 50 7.40 -2.01 -11.05
N GLY A 51 7.80 -1.49 -12.22
CA GLY A 51 7.07 -0.42 -12.91
C GLY A 51 5.65 -0.85 -13.25
N GLN A 52 5.48 -2.08 -13.74
CA GLN A 52 4.18 -2.65 -14.08
C GLN A 52 3.24 -2.68 -12.86
N ILE A 53 3.61 -3.43 -11.82
CA ILE A 53 2.76 -3.59 -10.62
C ILE A 53 2.49 -2.27 -9.88
N TRP A 54 3.38 -1.28 -9.96
CA TRP A 54 3.20 -0.01 -9.23
C TRP A 54 2.54 1.10 -10.05
N LEU A 55 2.70 1.15 -11.36
CA LEU A 55 2.20 2.25 -12.18
C LEU A 55 0.87 1.93 -12.86
N GLU A 56 0.39 0.70 -12.91
CA GLU A 56 -0.90 0.36 -13.54
C GLU A 56 -2.13 0.95 -12.81
N GLY A 57 -2.03 1.30 -11.52
CA GLY A 57 -3.11 1.90 -10.72
C GLY A 57 -2.63 2.44 -9.35
N ASP A 58 -3.48 2.92 -8.44
CA ASP A 58 -4.87 3.40 -8.56
C ASP A 58 -4.91 4.87 -9.02
N HIS A 59 -4.10 5.22 -10.02
CA HIS A 59 -4.03 6.55 -10.65
C HIS A 59 -3.49 7.70 -9.78
N TYR A 60 -3.30 7.53 -8.46
CA TYR A 60 -2.72 8.58 -7.60
C TYR A 60 -1.32 9.00 -8.06
N LYS A 61 -0.50 8.06 -8.53
CA LYS A 61 0.83 8.35 -9.08
C LYS A 61 0.72 9.17 -10.36
N TRP A 62 -0.23 8.83 -11.26
CA TRP A 62 -0.47 9.59 -12.49
C TRP A 62 -0.96 11.00 -12.20
N ARG A 63 -1.87 11.16 -11.23
CA ARG A 63 -2.30 12.48 -10.76
C ARG A 63 -1.12 13.31 -10.28
N ALA A 64 -0.24 12.72 -9.48
CA ALA A 64 0.97 13.39 -9.00
C ALA A 64 1.92 13.76 -10.16
N MET A 65 2.15 12.85 -11.11
CA MET A 65 2.97 13.10 -12.30
C MET A 65 2.45 14.29 -13.11
N ARG A 66 1.15 14.31 -13.46
CA ARG A 66 0.50 15.44 -14.14
C ARG A 66 0.63 16.75 -13.36
N THR A 67 0.43 16.69 -12.04
CA THR A 67 0.56 17.87 -11.16
C THR A 67 1.99 18.44 -11.16
N ASN A 68 2.98 17.59 -11.41
CA ASN A 68 4.40 17.97 -11.49
C ASN A 68 4.88 18.18 -12.93
N GLY A 69 3.96 18.29 -13.91
CA GLY A 69 4.29 18.61 -15.30
C GLY A 69 4.98 17.48 -16.08
N VAL A 70 4.86 16.23 -15.61
CA VAL A 70 5.25 15.07 -16.41
C VAL A 70 4.27 14.95 -17.58
N ASP A 71 4.81 14.77 -18.79
CA ASP A 71 4.01 14.57 -20.00
C ASP A 71 3.21 13.26 -19.93
N GLU A 72 2.08 13.21 -20.66
CA GLU A 72 1.19 12.04 -20.63
C GLU A 72 1.64 10.93 -21.61
N ALA A 73 2.43 11.27 -22.64
CA ALA A 73 2.73 10.39 -23.77
C ALA A 73 3.93 9.44 -23.54
#